data_AF-A0AAI8VVZ0-F1
#
_entry.id   AF-A0AAI8VVZ0-F1
#
_cell.length_a   1.000
_cell.length_b   1.000
_cell.length_c   1.000
_cell.angle_alpha   90.00
_cell.angle_beta   90.00
_cell.angle_gamma   90.00
#
_symmetry.space_group_name_H-M   'P 1'
#
loop_
_entity.id
_entity.type
_entity.pdbx_description
1 polymer ?
#
loop_
_entity_poly.entity_id
_entity_poly.type
_entity_poly.pdbx_seq_one_letter_code
_entity_poly.pdbx_strand_id
1 'polypeptide(L)'
;MADRIQENQFTYGEGQTMNSDDVEIANRPGQPVNGRDYGTAGQQDEDADRPSDNAEEAVTRKPAANTDAVATRALAPDLLRGLLMVFMALDHNVLALNAWEHGQGRVGEGDGAVVHEWNRPIAYTIRTLTHLCAPGFTFLLGMGVVYFGRSRARLGWTGFQMVWHFVIRAVVLTLLCVLMGVVVSGGSIWFLNVVLFSLAIDYLLAGLLWLVISKTEPVLARGFAACLPEDTEDDDATQPLLTMSNGVKISAKEKWAADLSWHLHNVVLLALTGVTIWWNIWLSPTHGRCSAGTKPVTAKIIPDSPILRIWFWVVQEIGAISAFPPLAWISFSILGLLYGRLILARPWSVKTIRLATLLSALAFGLFFVFTRVFDFGNLSTGCLQTAEHTAHPGTNQYLVSPKSFFYITKYPPDVAFFSFTMAANLLLLTLFDVIPPRIASRFSILLAYGTSALFFYIVHQFMLFSLGGLLTRLYGHDMGFEDPVMQKPAIGIDNLWVYFGLWAITLAILSPLCHLYSRFKKTKGPNSIWRFF
;
A
#
# COMPACT_ATOMS: atom_id res chain seq x y z
N MET A 1 -47.77 -34.91 19.22
CA MET A 1 -48.65 -34.69 18.06
C MET A 1 -47.74 -34.35 16.90
N ALA A 2 -47.31 -35.34 16.10
CA ALA A 2 -48.00 -35.84 14.89
C ALA A 2 -48.08 -34.72 13.82
N ASP A 3 -47.71 -34.87 12.56
CA ASP A 3 -47.33 -36.02 11.76
C ASP A 3 -46.67 -35.55 10.43
N ARG A 4 -46.11 -36.51 9.70
CA ARG A 4 -45.39 -36.44 8.41
C ARG A 4 -46.37 -36.55 7.22
N ILE A 5 -46.19 -35.81 6.11
CA ILE A 5 -46.77 -36.06 4.76
C ILE A 5 -45.78 -35.50 3.68
N GLN A 6 -45.03 -36.32 2.94
CA GLN A 6 -45.25 -36.88 1.56
C GLN A 6 -45.42 -35.84 0.44
N GLU A 7 -44.43 -35.73 -0.47
CA GLU A 7 -44.30 -36.39 -1.80
C GLU A 7 -45.22 -35.81 -2.90
N ASN A 8 -44.61 -35.38 -4.01
CA ASN A 8 -45.17 -35.57 -5.36
C ASN A 8 -44.08 -35.46 -6.44
N GLN A 9 -43.87 -36.57 -7.14
CA GLN A 9 -43.20 -36.68 -8.44
C GLN A 9 -44.20 -36.34 -9.56
N PHE A 10 -43.70 -35.85 -10.69
CA PHE A 10 -44.35 -36.02 -12.00
C PHE A 10 -43.30 -36.41 -13.04
N THR A 11 -43.57 -37.53 -13.70
CA THR A 11 -42.83 -38.14 -14.81
C THR A 11 -43.79 -38.32 -15.98
N TYR A 12 -43.33 -37.99 -17.18
CA TYR A 12 -43.71 -38.52 -18.50
C TYR A 12 -42.60 -38.00 -19.45
N GLY A 13 -41.96 -38.70 -20.36
CA GLY A 13 -42.09 -40.04 -20.94
C GLY A 13 -41.51 -39.98 -22.37
N GLU A 14 -40.52 -40.85 -22.64
CA GLU A 14 -40.09 -41.46 -23.92
C GLU A 14 -39.72 -40.62 -25.17
N GLY A 15 -38.67 -41.09 -25.88
CA GLY A 15 -38.48 -40.80 -27.31
C GLY A 15 -37.03 -40.90 -27.83
N GLN A 16 -36.78 -41.88 -28.70
CA GLN A 16 -35.50 -42.34 -29.27
C GLN A 16 -34.66 -41.38 -30.15
N THR A 17 -33.37 -41.71 -30.20
CA THR A 17 -32.29 -41.51 -31.20
C THR A 17 -32.63 -41.05 -32.63
N MET A 18 -31.86 -40.10 -33.19
CA MET A 18 -31.17 -40.25 -34.50
C MET A 18 -30.16 -39.11 -34.76
N ASN A 19 -29.13 -39.39 -35.57
CA ASN A 19 -28.02 -38.53 -35.98
C ASN A 19 -28.12 -38.33 -37.50
N SER A 20 -28.00 -37.10 -38.01
CA SER A 20 -27.37 -36.73 -39.31
C SER A 20 -27.78 -35.32 -39.77
N ASP A 21 -26.76 -34.50 -39.97
CA ASP A 21 -26.55 -33.50 -41.02
C ASP A 21 -27.49 -32.28 -41.22
N ASP A 22 -26.78 -31.19 -41.54
CA ASP A 22 -27.16 -29.96 -42.23
C ASP A 22 -27.63 -28.71 -41.44
N VAL A 23 -26.70 -27.73 -41.44
CA VAL A 23 -26.88 -26.30 -41.87
C VAL A 23 -26.55 -25.18 -40.84
N GLU A 24 -25.53 -24.42 -41.27
CA GLU A 24 -25.25 -22.97 -41.12
C GLU A 24 -24.64 -22.31 -39.86
N ILE A 25 -23.38 -21.88 -40.07
CA ILE A 25 -22.88 -20.48 -40.04
C ILE A 25 -23.24 -19.61 -38.81
N ALA A 26 -22.24 -19.33 -37.96
CA ALA A 26 -21.60 -18.00 -37.85
C ALA A 26 -20.62 -17.88 -36.67
N ASN A 27 -19.47 -17.26 -36.96
CA ASN A 27 -18.62 -16.44 -36.09
C ASN A 27 -17.86 -17.07 -34.90
N ARG A 28 -16.58 -17.39 -35.13
CA ARG A 28 -15.49 -17.08 -34.17
C ARG A 28 -14.19 -16.61 -34.86
N PRO A 29 -13.39 -15.77 -34.18
CA PRO A 29 -12.31 -15.00 -34.80
C PRO A 29 -10.95 -15.71 -34.77
N GLY A 30 -10.18 -15.48 -35.83
CA GLY A 30 -8.87 -16.07 -36.10
C GLY A 30 -7.71 -15.48 -35.29
N GLN A 31 -6.78 -16.37 -34.97
CA GLN A 31 -5.38 -16.08 -34.67
C GLN A 31 -4.57 -16.18 -35.97
N PRO A 32 -3.50 -15.38 -36.18
CA PRO A 32 -2.56 -15.65 -37.25
C PRO A 32 -1.39 -16.53 -36.77
N VAL A 33 -1.14 -17.58 -37.54
CA VAL A 33 0.00 -18.51 -37.46
C VAL A 33 1.15 -17.95 -38.30
N ASN A 34 2.38 -18.15 -37.83
CA ASN A 34 3.64 -17.81 -38.50
C ASN A 34 4.25 -19.09 -39.13
N GLY A 35 4.76 -18.99 -40.36
CA GLY A 35 5.60 -20.00 -41.03
C GLY A 35 5.50 -19.85 -42.56
N ARG A 36 6.37 -19.04 -43.18
CA ARG A 36 7.58 -19.45 -43.94
C ARG A 36 7.29 -20.44 -45.08
N ASP A 37 7.53 -19.99 -46.32
CA ASP A 37 8.06 -20.83 -47.38
C ASP A 37 8.86 -20.02 -48.42
N TYR A 38 9.65 -20.75 -49.20
CA TYR A 38 10.95 -20.45 -49.79
C TYR A 38 10.97 -19.84 -51.21
N GLY A 39 12.12 -19.21 -51.55
CA GLY A 39 12.72 -19.20 -52.91
C GLY A 39 12.09 -18.21 -53.89
N THR A 40 12.78 -17.51 -54.80
CA THR A 40 14.05 -17.73 -55.49
C THR A 40 14.46 -16.39 -56.12
N ALA A 41 15.76 -16.14 -56.24
CA ALA A 41 16.33 -15.04 -57.02
C ALA A 41 16.67 -15.54 -58.45
N GLY A 42 16.55 -14.66 -59.44
CA GLY A 42 17.11 -14.89 -60.78
C GLY A 42 16.79 -13.79 -61.80
N GLN A 43 17.84 -13.06 -62.21
CA GLN A 43 18.18 -12.58 -63.57
C GLN A 43 17.28 -11.54 -64.28
N GLN A 44 17.81 -10.33 -64.52
CA GLN A 44 18.55 -9.83 -65.72
C GLN A 44 17.59 -9.34 -66.81
N ASP A 45 17.61 -8.04 -67.13
CA ASP A 45 18.08 -7.51 -68.42
C ASP A 45 17.90 -5.98 -68.56
N GLU A 46 18.76 -5.44 -69.41
CA GLU A 46 18.95 -4.05 -69.84
C GLU A 46 17.73 -3.51 -70.63
N ASP A 47 17.47 -2.19 -70.60
CA ASP A 47 17.63 -1.32 -71.78
C ASP A 47 17.18 0.14 -71.53
N ALA A 48 17.64 1.02 -72.41
CA ALA A 48 17.60 2.48 -72.35
C ALA A 48 16.30 3.15 -72.89
N ASP A 49 16.23 4.47 -72.63
CA ASP A 49 15.64 5.55 -73.44
C ASP A 49 14.34 6.29 -72.97
N ARG A 50 14.37 7.62 -73.15
CA ARG A 50 13.53 8.76 -72.69
C ARG A 50 12.10 8.86 -73.32
N PRO A 51 11.29 9.93 -73.11
CA PRO A 51 10.90 10.76 -71.94
C PRO A 51 9.35 11.00 -71.85
N SER A 52 8.89 11.94 -70.98
CA SER A 52 7.50 12.46 -70.79
C SER A 52 6.57 11.55 -69.97
N ASP A 53 5.74 11.97 -69.01
CA ASP A 53 4.97 13.21 -68.87
C ASP A 53 4.66 13.51 -67.39
N ASN A 54 4.32 14.77 -67.11
CA ASN A 54 3.88 15.26 -65.81
C ASN A 54 2.58 14.57 -65.34
N ALA A 55 2.61 13.99 -64.13
CA ALA A 55 1.42 13.77 -63.32
C ALA A 55 1.73 14.02 -61.84
N GLU A 56 0.98 14.94 -61.23
CA GLU A 56 1.02 15.29 -59.82
C GLU A 56 0.81 14.07 -58.93
N GLU A 57 1.84 13.65 -58.20
CA GLU A 57 1.69 12.75 -57.06
C GLU A 57 1.55 13.59 -55.78
N ALA A 58 0.31 13.72 -55.32
CA ALA A 58 -0.01 14.25 -54.00
C ALA A 58 0.70 13.40 -52.94
N VAL A 59 1.77 13.95 -52.37
CA VAL A 59 2.47 13.39 -51.20
C VAL A 59 1.49 13.40 -50.03
N THR A 60 0.74 12.31 -49.87
CA THR A 60 -0.01 12.00 -48.67
C THR A 60 1.00 11.74 -47.56
N ARG A 61 1.34 12.81 -46.83
CA ARG A 61 2.16 12.76 -45.63
C ARG A 61 1.43 11.93 -44.59
N LYS A 62 1.73 10.62 -44.56
CA LYS A 62 1.30 9.69 -43.53
C LYS A 62 1.57 10.35 -42.18
N PRO A 63 0.56 10.66 -41.34
CA PRO A 63 0.82 11.29 -40.06
C PRO A 63 1.73 10.33 -39.30
N ALA A 64 2.89 10.84 -38.90
CA ALA A 64 3.82 10.10 -38.06
C ALA A 64 3.01 9.57 -36.89
N ALA A 65 2.87 8.24 -36.81
CA ALA A 65 2.24 7.58 -35.70
C ALA A 65 3.05 8.02 -34.48
N ASN A 66 2.50 8.96 -33.72
CA ASN A 66 3.03 9.37 -32.45
C ASN A 66 2.94 8.11 -31.59
N THR A 67 4.05 7.39 -31.49
CA THR A 67 4.21 6.28 -30.56
C THR A 67 4.29 6.92 -29.18
N ASP A 68 3.13 7.38 -28.69
CA ASP A 68 2.92 7.70 -27.30
C ASP A 68 3.36 6.46 -26.53
N ALA A 69 4.57 6.53 -25.97
CA ALA A 69 5.17 5.45 -25.23
C ALA A 69 4.19 5.05 -24.14
N VAL A 70 3.54 3.90 -24.33
CA VAL A 70 2.58 3.35 -23.39
C VAL A 70 3.29 3.29 -22.05
N ALA A 71 2.88 4.14 -21.11
CA ALA A 71 3.55 4.28 -19.83
C ALA A 71 3.63 2.92 -19.14
N THR A 72 4.84 2.34 -19.09
CA THR A 72 5.06 1.01 -18.53
C THR A 72 4.68 1.03 -17.06
N ARG A 73 3.64 0.28 -16.70
CA ARG A 73 3.16 0.16 -15.32
C ARG A 73 4.30 -0.30 -14.41
N ALA A 74 4.51 0.39 -13.28
CA ALA A 74 5.52 0.02 -12.31
C ALA A 74 5.14 -1.31 -11.63
N LEU A 75 5.89 -2.38 -11.91
CA LEU A 75 5.61 -3.73 -11.41
C LEU A 75 6.01 -3.93 -9.95
N ALA A 76 7.13 -3.36 -9.51
CA ALA A 76 7.65 -3.56 -8.16
C ALA A 76 6.68 -3.09 -7.04
N PRO A 77 6.04 -1.91 -7.13
CA PRO A 77 5.01 -1.50 -6.16
C PRO A 77 3.82 -2.46 -6.09
N ASP A 78 3.40 -3.03 -7.22
CA ASP A 78 2.29 -4.00 -7.24
C ASP A 78 2.72 -5.35 -6.65
N LEU A 79 3.95 -5.82 -6.92
CA LEU A 79 4.49 -7.03 -6.29
C LEU A 79 4.61 -6.88 -4.77
N LEU A 80 5.16 -5.74 -4.30
CA LEU A 80 5.23 -5.44 -2.88
C LEU A 80 3.83 -5.42 -2.26
N ARG A 81 2.87 -4.73 -2.89
CA ARG A 81 1.48 -4.69 -2.42
C ARG A 81 0.87 -6.10 -2.31
N GLY A 82 1.18 -6.98 -3.28
CA GLY A 82 0.75 -8.37 -3.26
C GLY A 82 1.37 -9.18 -2.11
N LEU A 83 2.66 -9.00 -1.84
CA LEU A 83 3.33 -9.66 -0.72
C LEU A 83 2.76 -9.21 0.62
N LEU A 84 2.51 -7.91 0.78
CA LEU A 84 1.91 -7.37 1.99
C LEU A 84 0.48 -7.90 2.19
N MET A 85 -0.28 -8.21 1.14
CA MET A 85 -1.60 -8.84 1.26
C MET A 85 -1.49 -10.28 1.78
N VAL A 86 -0.47 -11.02 1.34
CA VAL A 86 -0.17 -12.38 1.83
C VAL A 86 0.17 -12.35 3.33
N PHE A 87 1.00 -11.40 3.76
CA PHE A 87 1.34 -11.21 5.18
C PHE A 87 0.16 -10.70 6.00
N MET A 88 -0.64 -9.78 5.47
CA MET A 88 -1.84 -9.29 6.17
C MET A 88 -2.85 -10.41 6.42
N ALA A 89 -3.09 -11.28 5.43
CA ALA A 89 -3.93 -12.46 5.62
C ALA A 89 -3.38 -13.39 6.70
N LEU A 90 -2.05 -13.50 6.83
CA LEU A 90 -1.41 -14.25 7.90
C LEU A 90 -1.67 -13.61 9.27
N ASP A 91 -1.55 -12.28 9.40
CA ASP A 91 -1.82 -11.56 10.66
C ASP A 91 -3.28 -11.74 11.11
N HIS A 92 -4.22 -11.55 10.19
CA HIS A 92 -5.64 -11.61 10.50
C HIS A 92 -6.10 -13.04 10.80
N ASN A 93 -5.38 -14.06 10.34
CA ASN A 93 -5.63 -15.45 10.68
C ASN A 93 -5.45 -15.71 12.19
N VAL A 94 -4.56 -14.97 12.85
CA VAL A 94 -4.40 -15.03 14.32
C VAL A 94 -5.68 -14.61 15.01
N LEU A 95 -6.28 -13.51 14.55
CA LEU A 95 -7.53 -12.97 15.08
C LEU A 95 -8.73 -13.86 14.75
N ALA A 96 -8.78 -14.44 13.54
CA ALA A 96 -9.88 -15.30 13.13
C ALA A 96 -9.96 -16.62 13.90
N LEU A 97 -8.81 -17.14 14.36
CA LEU A 97 -8.72 -18.39 15.11
C LEU A 97 -8.48 -18.18 16.60
N ASN A 98 -8.29 -16.94 17.07
CA ASN A 98 -7.76 -16.64 18.41
C ASN A 98 -6.55 -17.53 18.76
N ALA A 99 -5.63 -17.71 17.79
CA ALA A 99 -4.59 -18.73 17.90
C ALA A 99 -3.54 -18.41 18.98
N TRP A 100 -3.36 -17.12 19.30
CA TRP A 100 -2.51 -16.59 20.36
C TRP A 100 -2.82 -15.09 20.56
N GLU A 101 -2.33 -14.49 21.65
CA GLU A 101 -2.48 -13.07 21.96
C GLU A 101 -1.87 -12.18 20.86
N HIS A 102 -2.57 -11.13 20.42
CA HIS A 102 -2.16 -10.31 19.27
C HIS A 102 -1.06 -9.28 19.63
N GLY A 103 0.18 -9.77 19.72
CA GLY A 103 1.35 -8.94 19.95
C GLY A 103 2.67 -9.72 19.96
N GLN A 104 3.80 -9.00 19.90
CA GLN A 104 5.13 -9.58 20.14
C GLN A 104 5.28 -10.10 21.59
N GLY A 105 4.69 -9.40 22.56
CA GLY A 105 4.49 -9.89 23.93
C GLY A 105 3.16 -10.63 24.08
N ARG A 106 2.93 -11.28 25.23
CA ARG A 106 1.60 -11.80 25.62
C ARG A 106 0.68 -10.67 26.13
N VAL A 107 0.70 -9.55 25.44
CA VAL A 107 -0.04 -8.32 25.72
C VAL A 107 -0.13 -7.51 24.42
N GLY A 108 -1.11 -6.62 24.32
CA GLY A 108 -1.22 -5.70 23.17
C GLY A 108 0.00 -4.80 23.02
N GLU A 109 0.29 -4.39 21.78
CA GLU A 109 1.41 -3.50 21.41
C GLU A 109 1.02 -2.02 21.54
N GLY A 110 0.43 -1.68 22.69
CA GLY A 110 -0.03 -0.33 23.01
C GLY A 110 1.05 0.51 23.65
N ASP A 111 0.92 1.83 23.50
CA ASP A 111 1.67 2.82 24.25
C ASP A 111 1.68 2.52 25.76
N GLY A 112 2.87 2.42 26.35
CA GLY A 112 3.03 2.16 27.78
C GLY A 112 2.55 0.77 28.25
N ALA A 113 2.32 -0.17 27.34
CA ALA A 113 1.95 -1.54 27.71
C ALA A 113 3.15 -2.30 28.29
N VAL A 114 3.04 -2.73 29.54
CA VAL A 114 4.09 -3.49 30.21
C VAL A 114 4.11 -4.93 29.70
N VAL A 115 5.28 -5.40 29.25
CA VAL A 115 5.49 -6.75 28.73
C VAL A 115 6.21 -7.59 29.78
N HIS A 116 5.49 -8.53 30.39
CA HIS A 116 6.06 -9.51 31.34
C HIS A 116 6.53 -10.79 30.66
N GLU A 117 5.89 -11.17 29.56
CA GLU A 117 6.22 -12.40 28.84
C GLU A 117 6.22 -12.18 27.33
N TRP A 118 7.20 -12.77 26.67
CA TRP A 118 7.23 -12.83 25.21
C TRP A 118 6.22 -13.83 24.69
N ASN A 119 5.65 -13.56 23.52
CA ASN A 119 4.82 -14.54 22.85
C ASN A 119 5.67 -15.74 22.38
N ARG A 120 5.00 -16.84 22.01
CA ARG A 120 5.67 -18.03 21.48
C ARG A 120 6.53 -17.67 20.25
N PRO A 121 7.68 -18.34 19.99
CA PRO A 121 8.62 -17.92 18.95
C PRO A 121 7.99 -17.72 17.56
N ILE A 122 7.07 -18.61 17.17
CA ILE A 122 6.36 -18.50 15.89
C ILE A 122 5.41 -17.29 15.85
N ALA A 123 4.70 -16.99 16.94
CA ALA A 123 3.81 -15.85 17.06
C ALA A 123 4.58 -14.53 17.00
N TYR A 124 5.68 -14.44 17.74
CA TYR A 124 6.59 -13.30 17.71
C TYR A 124 7.12 -13.03 16.29
N THR A 125 7.55 -14.10 15.60
CA THR A 125 8.12 -14.00 14.25
C THR A 125 7.08 -13.57 13.23
N ILE A 126 5.90 -14.20 13.24
CA ILE A 126 4.78 -13.82 12.38
C ILE A 126 4.42 -12.36 12.64
N ARG A 127 4.27 -11.97 13.90
CA ARG A 127 3.89 -10.60 14.26
C ARG A 127 4.90 -9.56 13.76
N THR A 128 6.19 -9.83 13.95
CA THR A 128 7.27 -8.97 13.45
C THR A 128 7.25 -8.84 11.93
N LEU A 129 6.94 -9.93 11.21
CA LEU A 129 6.81 -9.92 9.76
C LEU A 129 5.57 -9.16 9.28
N THR A 130 4.44 -9.29 9.98
CA THR A 130 3.18 -8.67 9.59
C THR A 130 3.09 -7.19 9.97
N HIS A 131 3.95 -6.71 10.87
CA HIS A 131 4.14 -5.27 11.12
C HIS A 131 4.49 -4.48 9.86
N LEU A 132 5.06 -5.12 8.84
CA LEU A 132 5.39 -4.47 7.55
C LEU A 132 4.16 -3.99 6.78
N CYS A 133 3.00 -4.60 7.01
CA CYS A 133 1.79 -4.42 6.19
C CYS A 133 1.28 -2.97 6.23
N ALA A 134 0.91 -2.46 7.40
CA ALA A 134 0.29 -1.14 7.51
C ALA A 134 1.21 0.02 7.05
N PRO A 135 2.49 0.07 7.45
CA PRO A 135 3.49 1.00 6.89
C PRO A 135 3.62 0.89 5.38
N GLY A 136 3.77 -0.32 4.86
CA GLY A 136 3.97 -0.56 3.44
C GLY A 136 2.77 -0.11 2.59
N PHE A 137 1.54 -0.42 3.02
CA PHE A 137 0.34 0.06 2.31
C PHE A 137 0.21 1.57 2.35
N THR A 138 0.45 2.20 3.50
CA THR A 138 0.31 3.66 3.67
C THR A 138 1.38 4.42 2.89
N PHE A 139 2.62 3.90 2.89
CA PHE A 139 3.71 4.40 2.04
C PHE A 139 3.39 4.28 0.54
N LEU A 140 2.99 3.09 0.08
CA LEU A 140 2.62 2.87 -1.32
C LEU A 140 1.40 3.70 -1.75
N LEU A 141 0.50 4.00 -0.82
CA LEU A 141 -0.64 4.88 -1.02
C LEU A 141 -0.18 6.32 -1.27
N GLY A 142 0.72 6.85 -0.44
CA GLY A 142 1.34 8.17 -0.64
C GLY A 142 2.10 8.28 -1.97
N MET A 143 2.89 7.25 -2.31
CA MET A 143 3.55 7.13 -3.62
C MET A 143 2.50 7.15 -4.75
N GLY A 144 1.41 6.40 -4.59
CA GLY A 144 0.31 6.33 -5.54
C GLY A 144 -0.40 7.66 -5.80
N VAL A 145 -0.44 8.57 -4.81
CA VAL A 145 -0.97 9.94 -5.00
C VAL A 145 -0.19 10.68 -6.07
N VAL A 146 1.14 10.57 -6.10
CA VAL A 146 1.99 11.28 -7.08
C VAL A 146 1.77 10.72 -8.49
N TYR A 147 1.70 9.39 -8.63
CA TYR A 147 1.39 8.75 -9.91
C TYR A 147 0.00 9.16 -10.42
N PHE A 148 -0.99 9.15 -9.53
CA PHE A 148 -2.35 9.58 -9.86
C PHE A 148 -2.36 11.05 -10.30
N GLY A 149 -1.81 11.95 -9.49
CA GLY A 149 -1.81 13.39 -9.75
C GLY A 149 -1.16 13.73 -11.10
N ARG A 150 0.01 13.15 -11.39
CA ARG A 150 0.69 13.35 -12.68
C ARG A 150 -0.09 12.75 -13.86
N SER A 151 -0.64 11.55 -13.69
CA SER A 151 -1.45 10.92 -14.74
C SER A 151 -2.70 11.75 -15.06
N ARG A 152 -3.38 12.27 -14.04
CA ARG A 152 -4.60 13.09 -14.22
C ARG A 152 -4.29 14.48 -14.74
N ALA A 153 -3.20 15.10 -14.31
CA ALA A 153 -2.75 16.38 -14.86
C ALA A 153 -2.46 16.26 -16.37
N ARG A 154 -1.82 15.18 -16.82
CA ARG A 154 -1.59 14.92 -18.26
C ARG A 154 -2.89 14.71 -19.05
N LEU A 155 -3.94 14.23 -18.40
CA LEU A 155 -5.29 14.09 -18.98
C LEU A 155 -6.12 15.39 -18.86
N GLY A 156 -5.51 16.51 -18.48
CA GLY A 156 -6.17 17.81 -18.39
C GLY A 156 -7.10 17.99 -17.19
N TRP A 157 -6.98 17.16 -16.14
CA TRP A 157 -7.83 17.31 -14.96
C TRP A 157 -7.49 18.59 -14.19
N THR A 158 -8.52 19.32 -13.80
CA THR A 158 -8.40 20.46 -12.89
C THR A 158 -8.09 20.00 -11.47
N GLY A 159 -7.47 20.89 -10.68
CA GLY A 159 -7.24 20.61 -9.25
C GLY A 159 -8.53 20.28 -8.50
N PHE A 160 -9.65 20.91 -8.85
CA PHE A 160 -10.97 20.63 -8.26
C PHE A 160 -11.43 19.19 -8.53
N GLN A 161 -11.30 18.70 -9.77
CA GLN A 161 -11.66 17.31 -10.11
C GLN A 161 -10.81 16.30 -9.32
N MET A 162 -9.53 16.60 -9.08
CA MET A 162 -8.67 15.76 -8.25
C MET A 162 -9.07 15.78 -6.78
N VAL A 163 -9.36 16.96 -6.21
CA VAL A 163 -9.90 17.08 -4.83
C VAL A 163 -11.17 16.25 -4.69
N TRP A 164 -12.11 16.41 -5.62
CA TRP A 164 -13.39 15.71 -5.56
C TRP A 164 -13.21 14.19 -5.66
N HIS A 165 -12.26 13.73 -6.47
CA HIS A 165 -11.90 12.32 -6.51
C HIS A 165 -11.38 11.79 -5.17
N PHE A 166 -10.48 12.55 -4.51
CA PHE A 166 -9.97 12.18 -3.18
C PHE A 166 -11.09 12.14 -2.14
N VAL A 167 -11.99 13.13 -2.14
CA VAL A 167 -13.14 13.20 -1.23
C VAL A 167 -14.10 12.03 -1.46
N ILE A 168 -14.51 11.75 -2.70
CA ILE A 168 -15.39 10.61 -3.01
C ILE A 168 -14.76 9.31 -2.52
N ARG A 169 -13.47 9.09 -2.79
CA ARG A 169 -12.79 7.87 -2.36
C ARG A 169 -12.77 7.78 -0.84
N ALA A 170 -12.49 8.88 -0.13
CA ALA A 170 -12.49 8.90 1.31
C ALA A 170 -13.88 8.57 1.90
N VAL A 171 -14.95 9.14 1.34
CA VAL A 171 -16.33 8.86 1.73
C VAL A 171 -16.69 7.40 1.47
N VAL A 172 -16.40 6.87 0.27
CA VAL A 172 -16.71 5.47 -0.08
C VAL A 172 -16.01 4.49 0.86
N LEU A 173 -14.74 4.71 1.19
CA LEU A 173 -14.00 3.86 2.12
C LEU A 173 -14.48 3.99 3.56
N THR A 174 -14.91 5.18 3.98
CA THR A 174 -15.50 5.41 5.31
C THR A 174 -16.86 4.73 5.44
N LEU A 175 -17.70 4.80 4.41
CA LEU A 175 -18.99 4.09 4.39
C LEU A 175 -18.79 2.57 4.39
N LEU A 176 -17.79 2.08 3.67
CA LEU A 176 -17.42 0.67 3.71
C LEU A 176 -16.94 0.24 5.10
N CYS A 177 -16.18 1.08 5.80
CA CYS A 177 -15.73 0.84 7.18
C CYS A 177 -16.94 0.67 8.13
N VAL A 178 -17.94 1.56 8.03
CA VAL A 178 -19.20 1.46 8.79
C VAL A 178 -19.95 0.18 8.44
N LEU A 179 -20.11 -0.12 7.15
CA LEU A 179 -20.79 -1.33 6.68
C LEU A 179 -20.10 -2.59 7.21
N MET A 180 -18.78 -2.67 7.11
CA MET A 180 -18.01 -3.80 7.63
C MET A 180 -18.16 -3.93 9.13
N GLY A 181 -18.15 -2.83 9.88
CA GLY A 181 -18.41 -2.85 11.32
C GLY A 181 -19.73 -3.51 11.66
N VAL A 182 -20.82 -3.03 11.06
CA VAL A 182 -22.17 -3.54 11.32
C VAL A 182 -22.29 -5.02 10.92
N VAL A 183 -21.80 -5.39 9.73
CA VAL A 183 -21.94 -6.76 9.20
C VAL A 183 -21.10 -7.76 9.98
N VAL A 184 -19.82 -7.46 10.24
CA VAL A 184 -18.90 -8.39 10.92
C VAL A 184 -19.28 -8.59 12.39
N SER A 185 -19.81 -7.55 13.04
CA SER A 185 -20.15 -7.58 14.46
C SER A 185 -21.60 -7.99 14.77
N GLY A 186 -22.41 -8.29 13.74
CA GLY A 186 -23.84 -8.56 13.91
C GLY A 186 -24.64 -7.37 14.43
N GLY A 187 -24.18 -6.14 14.16
CA GLY A 187 -24.80 -4.89 14.59
C GLY A 187 -24.30 -4.31 15.93
N SER A 188 -23.38 -4.99 16.61
CA SER A 188 -22.85 -4.51 17.90
C SER A 188 -21.82 -3.38 17.78
N ILE A 189 -21.13 -3.27 16.64
CA ILE A 189 -20.14 -2.25 16.32
C ILE A 189 -20.61 -1.50 15.08
N TRP A 190 -20.95 -0.21 15.21
CA TRP A 190 -21.37 0.62 14.08
C TRP A 190 -20.18 1.26 13.35
N PHE A 191 -19.04 1.43 14.03
CA PHE A 191 -17.81 1.98 13.44
C PHE A 191 -16.60 1.08 13.73
N LEU A 192 -16.00 0.51 12.70
CA LEU A 192 -14.89 -0.44 12.82
C LEU A 192 -13.69 -0.01 11.97
N ASN A 193 -12.94 0.98 12.46
CA ASN A 193 -11.69 1.39 11.83
C ASN A 193 -10.53 0.48 12.24
N VAL A 194 -10.41 -0.63 11.54
CA VAL A 194 -9.23 -1.53 11.60
C VAL A 194 -8.13 -1.07 10.66
N VAL A 195 -8.40 -0.28 9.60
CA VAL A 195 -7.38 0.41 8.78
C VAL A 195 -8.01 1.35 7.72
N LEU A 196 -9.20 1.01 7.22
CA LEU A 196 -9.76 1.63 6.01
C LEU A 196 -10.04 3.13 6.16
N PHE A 197 -10.55 3.55 7.31
CA PHE A 197 -10.80 4.97 7.58
C PHE A 197 -9.48 5.75 7.68
N SER A 198 -8.44 5.18 8.30
CA SER A 198 -7.08 5.76 8.28
C SER A 198 -6.60 5.97 6.84
N LEU A 199 -6.60 4.92 6.01
CA LEU A 199 -6.13 5.01 4.62
C LEU A 199 -6.97 5.99 3.78
N ALA A 200 -8.27 6.08 4.05
CA ALA A 200 -9.17 7.02 3.39
C ALA A 200 -8.78 8.47 3.65
N ILE A 201 -8.57 8.81 4.92
CA ILE A 201 -8.17 10.14 5.37
C ILE A 201 -6.74 10.44 4.94
N ASP A 202 -5.79 9.52 5.11
CA ASP A 202 -4.40 9.71 4.72
C ASP A 202 -4.27 9.93 3.20
N TYR A 203 -5.07 9.23 2.39
CA TYR A 203 -5.11 9.46 0.93
C TYR A 203 -5.62 10.85 0.58
N LEU A 204 -6.66 11.31 1.28
CA LEU A 204 -7.19 12.66 1.10
C LEU A 204 -6.16 13.71 1.51
N LEU A 205 -5.57 13.60 2.70
CA LEU A 205 -4.61 14.57 3.22
C LEU A 205 -3.32 14.61 2.37
N ALA A 206 -2.76 13.45 2.01
CA ALA A 206 -1.62 13.39 1.10
C ALA A 206 -1.96 13.95 -0.29
N GLY A 207 -3.17 13.69 -0.80
CA GLY A 207 -3.68 14.24 -2.06
C GLY A 207 -3.79 15.77 -2.04
N LEU A 208 -4.34 16.34 -0.97
CA LEU A 208 -4.43 17.78 -0.77
C LEU A 208 -3.04 18.40 -0.63
N LEU A 209 -2.14 17.78 0.14
CA LEU A 209 -0.76 18.22 0.30
C LEU A 209 -0.02 18.25 -1.05
N TRP A 210 -0.19 17.21 -1.87
CA TRP A 210 0.39 17.16 -3.21
C TRP A 210 -0.13 18.31 -4.10
N LEU A 211 -1.43 18.62 -4.04
CA LEU A 211 -2.03 19.73 -4.80
C LEU A 211 -1.54 21.09 -4.32
N VAL A 212 -1.41 21.29 -3.00
CA VAL A 212 -0.83 22.51 -2.42
C VAL A 212 0.57 22.70 -2.98
N ILE A 213 1.42 21.68 -2.88
CA ILE A 213 2.80 21.75 -3.36
C ILE A 213 2.85 22.02 -4.86
N SER A 214 2.02 21.34 -5.65
CA SER A 214 1.98 21.52 -7.10
C SER A 214 1.60 22.95 -7.51
N LYS A 215 0.86 23.68 -6.66
CA LYS A 215 0.51 25.09 -6.87
C LYS A 215 1.55 26.05 -6.32
N THR A 216 2.12 25.76 -5.15
CA THR A 216 3.07 26.66 -4.47
C THR A 216 4.47 26.60 -5.07
N GLU A 217 4.87 25.46 -5.64
CA GLU A 217 6.22 25.27 -6.20
C GLU A 217 6.54 26.24 -7.35
N PRO A 218 5.67 26.44 -8.38
CA PRO A 218 5.89 27.45 -9.41
C PRO A 218 5.77 28.89 -8.90
N VAL A 219 4.94 29.15 -7.88
CA VAL A 219 4.78 30.48 -7.28
C VAL A 219 6.06 30.88 -6.55
N LEU A 220 6.61 29.98 -5.75
CA LEU A 220 7.85 30.20 -5.02
C LEU A 220 9.05 30.33 -5.95
N ALA A 221 9.10 29.52 -7.02
CA ALA A 221 10.13 29.63 -8.05
C ALA A 221 10.13 31.02 -8.72
N ARG A 222 8.95 31.55 -9.06
CA ARG A 222 8.82 32.93 -9.58
C ARG A 222 9.28 33.97 -8.57
N GLY A 223 8.97 33.78 -7.29
CA GLY A 223 9.46 34.64 -6.21
C GLY A 223 10.99 34.67 -6.13
N PHE A 224 11.65 33.52 -6.16
CA PHE A 224 13.12 33.46 -6.18
C PHE A 224 13.72 34.09 -7.43
N ALA A 225 13.13 33.84 -8.60
CA ALA A 225 13.57 34.47 -9.84
C ALA A 225 13.44 36.00 -9.78
N ALA A 226 12.39 36.54 -9.15
CA ALA A 226 12.22 37.98 -8.99
C ALA A 226 13.24 38.62 -8.04
N CYS A 227 13.75 37.88 -7.04
CA CYS A 227 14.70 38.40 -6.05
C CYS A 227 16.17 38.34 -6.49
N LEU A 228 16.50 37.58 -7.53
CA LEU A 228 17.86 37.49 -8.04
C LEU A 228 18.18 38.71 -8.92
N PRO A 229 19.45 39.20 -8.92
CA PRO A 229 19.89 40.25 -9.84
C PRO A 229 19.57 39.90 -11.30
N GLU A 230 19.41 40.90 -12.15
CA GLU A 230 19.45 40.66 -13.61
C GLU A 230 20.87 40.26 -13.98
N ASP A 231 21.00 39.18 -14.75
CA ASP A 231 22.28 38.79 -15.32
C ASP A 231 22.69 39.94 -16.27
N THR A 232 23.79 40.63 -15.96
CA THR A 232 24.47 41.47 -16.95
C THR A 232 24.90 40.54 -18.08
N GLU A 233 24.45 40.79 -19.30
CA GLU A 233 24.84 40.06 -20.50
C GLU A 233 26.36 39.87 -20.56
N ASP A 234 26.85 38.68 -20.20
CA ASP A 234 28.12 38.08 -20.64
C ASP A 234 28.34 36.79 -19.83
N ASP A 235 27.76 35.68 -20.30
CA ASP A 235 28.42 34.40 -20.07
C ASP A 235 28.16 33.48 -21.26
N ASP A 236 29.19 33.41 -22.09
CA ASP A 236 29.30 32.74 -23.38
C ASP A 236 29.38 31.20 -23.19
N ALA A 237 28.41 30.63 -22.48
CA ALA A 237 28.32 29.20 -22.27
C ALA A 237 27.67 28.51 -23.49
N THR A 238 28.49 28.29 -24.52
CA THR A 238 28.21 27.39 -25.63
C THR A 238 27.95 25.96 -25.12
N GLN A 239 26.72 25.46 -25.27
CA GLN A 239 26.42 24.02 -25.25
C GLN A 239 25.51 23.61 -26.41
N PRO A 240 25.67 22.38 -26.92
CA PRO A 240 25.39 22.05 -28.30
C PRO A 240 23.88 21.97 -28.58
N LEU A 241 23.52 22.54 -29.72
CA LEU A 241 22.25 22.36 -30.42
C LEU A 241 21.91 20.87 -30.50
N LEU A 242 20.86 20.45 -29.80
CA LEU A 242 19.90 19.42 -30.24
C LEU A 242 18.73 19.41 -29.26
N THR A 243 17.69 20.20 -29.56
CA THR A 243 16.29 19.75 -29.73
C THR A 243 15.46 21.00 -30.03
N MET A 244 15.10 21.22 -31.30
CA MET A 244 14.11 22.21 -31.67
C MET A 244 12.72 21.70 -31.31
N SER A 245 12.12 22.28 -30.29
CA SER A 245 10.68 22.25 -30.07
C SER A 245 10.31 23.54 -29.33
N ASN A 246 9.87 24.56 -30.08
CA ASN A 246 9.30 25.85 -29.62
C ASN A 246 9.90 26.40 -28.31
N GLY A 247 11.23 26.44 -28.24
CA GLY A 247 11.97 26.61 -27.00
C GLY A 247 12.06 28.06 -26.55
N VAL A 248 11.20 28.46 -25.61
CA VAL A 248 11.54 29.54 -24.68
C VAL A 248 12.85 29.13 -24.00
N LYS A 249 13.95 29.85 -24.25
CA LYS A 249 15.20 29.66 -23.52
C LYS A 249 14.93 30.00 -22.05
N ILE A 250 14.76 28.98 -21.22
CA ILE A 250 14.67 29.15 -19.77
C ILE A 250 16.03 29.66 -19.31
N SER A 251 16.06 30.83 -18.66
CA SER A 251 17.32 31.39 -18.15
C SER A 251 17.94 30.48 -17.09
N ALA A 252 19.27 30.49 -16.96
CA ALA A 252 19.97 29.76 -15.90
C ALA A 252 19.42 30.14 -14.51
N LYS A 253 19.09 31.41 -14.32
CA LYS A 253 18.40 31.96 -13.15
C LYS A 253 17.04 31.32 -12.88
N GLU A 254 16.19 31.20 -13.90
CA GLU A 254 14.86 30.57 -13.78
C GLU A 254 14.97 29.09 -13.45
N LYS A 255 15.94 28.40 -14.05
CA LYS A 255 16.22 26.99 -13.76
C LYS A 255 16.68 26.79 -12.32
N TRP A 256 17.61 27.61 -11.84
CA TRP A 256 18.08 27.58 -10.46
C TRP A 256 16.94 27.86 -9.47
N ALA A 257 16.12 28.86 -9.74
CA ALA A 257 14.98 29.23 -8.90
C ALA A 257 13.94 28.10 -8.81
N ALA A 258 13.66 27.43 -9.94
CA ALA A 258 12.81 26.25 -9.98
C ALA A 258 13.40 25.06 -9.19
N ASP A 259 14.69 24.78 -9.38
CA ASP A 259 15.38 23.72 -8.64
C ASP A 259 15.39 24.02 -7.12
N LEU A 260 15.68 25.25 -6.69
CA LEU A 260 15.66 25.63 -5.27
C LEU A 260 14.26 25.45 -4.67
N SER A 261 13.22 25.94 -5.33
CA SER A 261 11.83 25.76 -4.91
C SER A 261 11.48 24.28 -4.75
N TRP A 262 11.87 23.45 -5.71
CA TRP A 262 11.65 22.00 -5.66
C TRP A 262 12.35 21.34 -4.46
N HIS A 263 13.62 21.67 -4.20
CA HIS A 263 14.36 21.15 -3.04
C HIS A 263 13.71 21.57 -1.72
N LEU A 264 13.33 22.85 -1.57
CA LEU A 264 12.67 23.35 -0.36
C LEU A 264 11.37 22.60 -0.06
N HIS A 265 10.51 22.38 -1.06
CA HIS A 265 9.28 21.62 -0.85
C HIS A 265 9.55 20.16 -0.44
N ASN A 266 10.63 19.54 -0.94
CA ASN A 266 11.00 18.18 -0.52
C ASN A 266 11.61 18.15 0.89
N VAL A 267 12.36 19.17 1.28
CA VAL A 267 12.84 19.36 2.67
C VAL A 267 11.65 19.54 3.62
N VAL A 268 10.63 20.32 3.24
CA VAL A 268 9.40 20.47 4.02
C VAL A 268 8.68 19.13 4.18
N LEU A 269 8.56 18.32 3.12
CA LEU A 269 7.96 16.98 3.22
C LEU A 269 8.75 16.05 4.14
N LEU A 270 10.08 16.10 4.08
CA LEU A 270 10.95 15.32 4.96
C LEU A 270 10.77 15.76 6.42
N ALA A 271 10.75 17.07 6.68
CA ALA A 271 10.52 17.63 8.00
C ALA A 271 9.13 17.25 8.54
N LEU A 272 8.08 17.36 7.72
CA LEU A 272 6.72 16.94 8.08
C LEU A 272 6.66 15.45 8.39
N THR A 273 7.35 14.61 7.63
CA THR A 273 7.45 13.16 7.91
C THR A 273 8.04 12.93 9.30
N GLY A 274 9.14 13.62 9.64
CA GLY A 274 9.76 13.55 10.97
C GLY A 274 8.83 14.04 12.07
N VAL A 275 8.28 15.25 11.94
CA VAL A 275 7.36 15.83 12.94
C VAL A 275 6.16 14.92 13.20
N THR A 276 5.55 14.37 12.16
CA THR A 276 4.35 13.52 12.26
C THR A 276 4.61 12.09 12.71
N ILE A 277 5.85 11.61 12.77
CA ILE A 277 6.13 10.35 13.49
C ILE A 277 6.50 10.62 14.95
N TRP A 278 7.25 11.68 15.24
CA TRP A 278 7.59 12.04 16.62
C TRP A 278 6.39 12.49 17.44
N TRP A 279 5.37 13.09 16.82
CA TRP A 279 4.22 13.55 17.58
C TRP A 279 3.43 12.43 18.26
N ASN A 280 3.60 11.16 17.85
CA ASN A 280 2.97 10.03 18.52
C ASN A 280 3.56 9.85 19.93
N ILE A 281 4.84 10.20 20.08
CA ILE A 281 5.54 10.23 21.37
C ILE A 281 5.16 11.49 22.15
N TRP A 282 5.06 12.65 21.49
CA TRP A 282 4.69 13.91 22.16
C TRP A 282 3.23 13.95 22.64
N LEU A 283 2.34 13.23 21.96
CA LEU A 283 0.91 13.14 22.29
C LEU A 283 0.60 11.90 23.17
N SER A 284 1.59 11.05 23.43
CA SER A 284 1.47 9.93 24.36
C SER A 284 1.31 10.47 25.79
N PRO A 285 0.31 10.03 26.57
CA PRO A 285 0.14 10.47 27.96
C PRO A 285 1.34 10.12 28.84
N THR A 286 1.94 8.95 28.60
CA THR A 286 3.09 8.43 29.34
C THR A 286 4.41 8.78 28.68
N HIS A 287 4.38 9.42 27.50
CA HIS A 287 5.53 9.56 26.61
C HIS A 287 6.25 8.21 26.37
N GLY A 288 5.49 7.11 26.40
CA GLY A 288 6.03 5.77 26.27
C GLY A 288 6.83 5.24 27.45
N ARG A 289 6.72 5.86 28.63
CA ARG A 289 7.48 5.46 29.83
C ARG A 289 6.64 4.67 30.81
N CYS A 290 7.10 3.46 31.14
CA CYS A 290 6.52 2.67 32.23
C CYS A 290 7.33 2.87 33.53
N SER A 291 6.66 3.26 34.62
CA SER A 291 7.27 3.38 35.95
C SER A 291 6.90 2.19 36.83
N ALA A 292 7.86 1.65 37.58
CA ALA A 292 7.59 0.70 38.64
C ALA A 292 6.92 1.43 39.82
N GLY A 293 5.58 1.44 39.87
CA GLY A 293 4.82 1.78 41.09
C GLY A 293 4.21 3.18 41.19
N THR A 294 4.18 3.99 40.13
CA THR A 294 3.36 5.23 40.13
C THR A 294 2.11 5.00 39.31
N LYS A 295 0.93 5.33 39.84
CA LYS A 295 -0.31 5.37 39.04
C LYS A 295 -0.02 6.21 37.79
N PRO A 296 -0.47 5.77 36.60
CA PRO A 296 -0.26 6.55 35.38
C PRO A 296 -0.75 7.96 35.65
N VAL A 297 0.06 8.95 35.27
CA VAL A 297 -0.40 10.34 35.22
C VAL A 297 -1.39 10.40 34.07
N THR A 298 -2.61 9.93 34.30
CA THR A 298 -3.68 9.96 33.33
C THR A 298 -4.33 11.33 33.33
N ALA A 299 -4.74 11.76 32.14
CA ALA A 299 -5.90 12.62 31.93
C ALA A 299 -5.73 14.13 32.16
N LYS A 300 -4.84 14.77 31.39
CA LYS A 300 -5.10 16.16 30.98
C LYS A 300 -4.89 16.48 29.50
N ILE A 301 -4.25 15.58 28.73
CA ILE A 301 -3.94 15.79 27.31
C ILE A 301 -4.97 15.12 26.39
N ILE A 302 -5.55 13.98 26.78
CA ILE A 302 -6.52 13.27 25.95
C ILE A 302 -7.90 13.95 26.09
N PRO A 303 -8.53 14.40 24.99
CA PRO A 303 -9.89 14.93 25.03
C PRO A 303 -10.90 13.84 25.40
N ASP A 304 -11.93 14.16 26.18
CA ASP A 304 -13.00 13.18 26.51
C ASP A 304 -13.84 12.80 25.27
N SER A 305 -13.92 13.71 24.28
CA SER A 305 -14.73 13.49 23.07
C SER A 305 -14.13 12.38 22.17
N PRO A 306 -14.88 11.31 21.88
CA PRO A 306 -14.43 10.25 20.96
C PRO A 306 -14.10 10.77 19.56
N ILE A 307 -14.81 11.82 19.11
CA ILE A 307 -14.60 12.46 17.80
C ILE A 307 -13.25 13.18 17.73
N LEU A 308 -12.76 13.73 18.84
CA LEU A 308 -11.45 14.34 18.89
C LEU A 308 -10.35 13.28 19.06
N ARG A 309 -10.63 12.21 19.82
CA ARG A 309 -9.69 11.11 20.04
C ARG A 309 -9.36 10.33 18.78
N ILE A 310 -10.36 10.08 17.92
CA ILE A 310 -10.24 9.24 16.72
C ILE A 310 -9.09 9.64 15.77
N TRP A 311 -8.67 10.90 15.81
CA TRP A 311 -7.63 11.43 14.92
C TRP A 311 -6.22 11.00 15.34
N PHE A 312 -5.95 10.96 16.64
CA PHE A 312 -4.58 10.77 17.17
C PHE A 312 -4.44 9.55 18.09
N TRP A 313 -5.52 9.08 18.72
CA TRP A 313 -5.49 7.99 19.71
C TRP A 313 -6.40 6.83 19.32
N VAL A 314 -6.02 5.64 19.78
CA VAL A 314 -6.87 4.44 19.68
C VAL A 314 -8.15 4.67 20.48
N VAL A 315 -9.28 4.33 19.86
CA VAL A 315 -10.60 4.40 20.47
C VAL A 315 -11.17 2.98 20.53
N GLN A 316 -11.51 2.51 21.72
CA GLN A 316 -12.21 1.25 21.95
C GLN A 316 -13.36 1.56 22.90
N GLU A 317 -14.51 1.93 22.33
CA GLU A 317 -15.72 2.29 23.05
C GLU A 317 -16.85 1.33 22.66
N ILE A 318 -17.91 1.27 23.47
CA ILE A 318 -19.09 0.46 23.15
C ILE A 318 -19.65 0.93 21.81
N GLY A 319 -19.67 0.03 20.82
CA GLY A 319 -20.18 0.30 19.48
C GLY A 319 -19.18 0.94 18.50
N ALA A 320 -18.01 1.40 18.94
CA ALA A 320 -17.03 2.05 18.07
C ALA A 320 -15.59 1.64 18.39
N ILE A 321 -14.90 1.05 17.41
CA ILE A 321 -13.50 0.68 17.47
C ILE A 321 -12.73 1.44 16.39
N SER A 322 -11.67 2.13 16.78
CA SER A 322 -10.70 2.77 15.90
C SER A 322 -9.30 2.46 16.36
N ALA A 323 -8.69 1.43 15.77
CA ALA A 323 -7.33 0.99 16.08
C ALA A 323 -6.25 1.76 15.29
N PHE A 324 -6.63 2.46 14.22
CA PHE A 324 -5.72 3.20 13.33
C PHE A 324 -6.12 4.67 13.25
N PRO A 325 -5.67 5.52 14.19
CA PRO A 325 -5.98 6.95 14.16
C PRO A 325 -5.28 7.59 12.95
N PRO A 326 -5.99 8.27 12.03
CA PRO A 326 -5.38 8.72 10.78
C PRO A 326 -4.09 9.54 10.95
N LEU A 327 -4.10 10.51 11.87
CA LEU A 327 -2.95 11.38 12.07
C LEU A 327 -1.76 10.65 12.73
N ALA A 328 -1.98 9.54 13.42
CA ALA A 328 -0.88 8.72 13.92
C ALA A 328 -0.10 8.00 12.79
N TRP A 329 -0.72 7.82 11.61
CA TRP A 329 -0.18 7.06 10.47
C TRP A 329 0.21 7.93 9.27
N ILE A 330 -0.13 9.22 9.28
CA ILE A 330 0.09 10.12 8.13
C ILE A 330 1.56 10.23 7.70
N SER A 331 2.52 10.05 8.62
CA SER A 331 3.97 10.11 8.35
C SER A 331 4.41 9.17 7.23
N PHE A 332 3.87 7.95 7.21
CA PHE A 332 4.14 6.97 6.16
C PHE A 332 3.63 7.44 4.78
N SER A 333 2.46 8.09 4.76
CA SER A 333 1.87 8.61 3.51
C SER A 333 2.66 9.80 2.96
N ILE A 334 3.14 10.69 3.83
CA ILE A 334 3.99 11.84 3.47
C ILE A 334 5.34 11.35 2.94
N LEU A 335 5.95 10.34 3.59
CA LEU A 335 7.18 9.72 3.09
C LEU A 335 6.97 9.07 1.72
N GLY A 336 5.83 8.40 1.52
CA GLY A 336 5.45 7.84 0.22
C GLY A 336 5.31 8.89 -0.87
N LEU A 337 4.69 10.03 -0.53
CA LEU A 337 4.56 11.18 -1.41
C LEU A 337 5.92 11.77 -1.78
N LEU A 338 6.82 11.96 -0.80
CA LEU A 338 8.19 12.39 -1.02
C LEU A 338 8.93 11.42 -1.96
N TYR A 339 8.90 10.12 -1.67
CA TYR A 339 9.52 9.09 -2.50
C TYR A 339 9.01 9.13 -3.95
N GLY A 340 7.68 9.17 -4.13
CA GLY A 340 7.04 9.25 -5.45
C GLY A 340 7.45 10.52 -6.22
N ARG A 341 7.61 11.66 -5.54
CA ARG A 341 8.08 12.90 -6.16
C ARG A 341 9.53 12.78 -6.60
N LEU A 342 10.42 12.25 -5.76
CA LEU A 342 11.85 12.11 -6.07
C LEU A 342 12.07 11.21 -7.30
N ILE A 343 11.46 10.03 -7.35
CA ILE A 343 11.69 9.08 -8.45
C ILE A 343 11.07 9.53 -9.78
N LEU A 344 10.02 10.36 -9.74
CA LEU A 344 9.35 10.85 -10.94
C LEU A 344 9.88 12.23 -11.37
N ALA A 345 10.59 12.98 -10.51
CA ALA A 345 11.02 14.35 -10.77
C ALA A 345 11.88 14.47 -12.04
N ARG A 346 12.77 13.52 -12.26
CA ARG A 346 13.75 13.52 -13.36
C ARG A 346 13.78 12.15 -14.04
N PRO A 347 14.25 12.04 -15.29
CA PRO A 347 14.42 10.76 -15.98
C PRO A 347 15.65 10.01 -15.43
N TRP A 348 15.58 9.63 -14.15
CA TRP A 348 16.65 8.92 -13.48
C TRP A 348 16.91 7.57 -14.15
N SER A 349 18.18 7.15 -14.18
CA SER A 349 18.50 5.79 -14.57
C SER A 349 17.90 4.79 -13.57
N VAL A 350 17.51 3.61 -14.06
CA VAL A 350 16.99 2.54 -13.20
C VAL A 350 18.00 2.15 -12.11
N LYS A 351 19.30 2.19 -12.42
CA LYS A 351 20.38 1.93 -11.44
C LYS A 351 20.39 2.97 -10.32
N THR A 352 20.19 4.25 -10.66
CA THR A 352 20.15 5.36 -9.69
C THR A 352 18.97 5.20 -8.75
N ILE A 353 17.77 4.89 -9.27
CA ILE A 353 16.58 4.67 -8.44
C ILE A 353 16.83 3.51 -7.47
N ARG A 354 17.32 2.36 -7.97
CA ARG A 354 17.61 1.18 -7.14
C ARG A 354 18.62 1.47 -6.04
N LEU A 355 19.72 2.15 -6.39
CA LEU A 355 20.75 2.49 -5.42
C LEU A 355 20.21 3.46 -4.37
N ALA A 356 19.47 4.50 -4.78
CA ALA A 356 18.89 5.46 -3.85
C ALA A 356 17.87 4.80 -2.90
N THR A 357 17.02 3.90 -3.40
CA THR A 357 16.06 3.15 -2.59
C THR A 357 16.76 2.19 -1.62
N LEU A 358 17.83 1.52 -2.07
CA LEU A 358 18.66 0.66 -1.20
C LEU A 358 19.34 1.47 -0.10
N LEU A 359 19.99 2.59 -0.45
CA LEU A 359 20.64 3.46 0.53
C LEU A 359 19.63 4.03 1.52
N SER A 360 18.41 4.36 1.07
CA SER A 360 17.33 4.77 1.96
C SER A 360 16.92 3.64 2.92
N ALA A 361 16.79 2.40 2.42
CA ALA A 361 16.50 1.24 3.26
C ALA A 361 17.59 1.02 4.33
N LEU A 362 18.86 1.12 3.95
CA LEU A 362 19.99 1.01 4.87
C LEU A 362 20.04 2.16 5.87
N ALA A 363 19.74 3.39 5.45
CA ALA A 363 19.67 4.56 6.34
C ALA A 363 18.57 4.40 7.39
N PHE A 364 17.37 3.92 7.01
CA PHE A 364 16.31 3.59 7.96
C PHE A 364 16.71 2.44 8.89
N GLY A 365 17.39 1.41 8.39
CA GLY A 365 17.90 0.31 9.19
C GLY A 365 18.94 0.76 10.22
N LEU A 366 19.87 1.62 9.82
CA LEU A 366 20.85 2.23 10.72
C LEU A 366 20.17 3.12 11.76
N PHE A 367 19.18 3.91 11.34
CA PHE A 367 18.42 4.76 12.25
C PHE A 367 17.64 3.93 13.27
N PHE A 368 17.06 2.79 12.87
CA PHE A 368 16.47 1.82 13.80
C PHE A 368 17.50 1.32 14.82
N VAL A 369 18.70 0.92 14.38
CA VAL A 369 19.78 0.51 15.32
C VAL A 369 20.10 1.64 16.31
N PHE A 370 20.15 2.89 15.86
CA PHE A 370 20.34 4.03 16.75
C PHE A 370 19.23 4.19 17.79
N THR A 371 17.96 4.03 17.42
CA THR A 371 16.84 4.05 18.39
C THR A 371 17.00 3.00 19.49
N ARG A 372 17.66 1.88 19.20
CA ARG A 372 17.94 0.80 20.15
C ARG A 372 19.14 1.12 21.02
N VAL A 373 20.27 1.47 20.43
CA VAL A 373 21.54 1.70 21.14
C VAL A 373 21.48 2.93 22.06
N PHE A 374 20.86 4.01 21.58
CA PHE A 374 20.79 5.28 22.31
C PHE A 374 19.47 5.47 23.09
N ASP A 375 18.59 4.47 23.11
CA ASP A 375 17.30 4.49 23.82
C ASP A 375 16.49 5.78 23.58
N PHE A 376 16.13 6.02 22.31
CA PHE A 376 15.26 7.14 21.94
C PHE A 376 14.26 6.73 20.87
N GLY A 377 13.16 7.48 20.76
CA GLY A 377 12.15 7.25 19.72
C GLY A 377 11.25 6.04 19.96
N ASN A 378 11.17 5.56 21.20
CA ASN A 378 10.40 4.38 21.59
C ASN A 378 9.19 4.77 22.45
N LEU A 379 8.07 4.06 22.27
CA LEU A 379 6.89 4.17 23.15
C LEU A 379 6.83 3.11 24.26
N SER A 380 7.96 2.45 24.52
CA SER A 380 8.06 1.31 25.43
C SER A 380 9.22 1.40 26.42
N THR A 381 9.78 2.60 26.63
CA THR A 381 10.90 2.83 27.55
C THR A 381 10.54 2.38 28.98
N GLY A 382 11.24 1.37 29.51
CA GLY A 382 10.99 0.78 30.83
C GLY A 382 9.77 -0.17 30.89
N CYS A 383 9.15 -0.46 29.76
CA CYS A 383 7.97 -1.33 29.67
C CYS A 383 8.32 -2.80 29.48
N LEU A 384 9.55 -3.13 29.06
CA LEU A 384 9.99 -4.52 28.92
C LEU A 384 10.45 -5.05 30.29
N GLN A 385 9.58 -5.81 30.94
CA GLN A 385 9.75 -6.32 32.31
C GLN A 385 9.67 -7.86 32.32
N THR A 386 10.30 -8.49 31.33
CA THR A 386 10.36 -9.96 31.25
C THR A 386 11.43 -10.53 32.18
N ALA A 387 11.42 -11.85 32.40
CA ALA A 387 12.44 -12.55 33.20
C ALA A 387 13.89 -12.18 32.79
N GLU A 388 14.14 -12.00 31.49
CA GLU A 388 15.44 -11.59 30.94
C GLU A 388 15.84 -10.17 31.40
N HIS A 389 14.88 -9.25 31.46
CA HIS A 389 15.11 -7.86 31.87
C HIS A 389 15.27 -7.74 33.39
N THR A 390 14.47 -8.50 34.15
CA THR A 390 14.62 -8.55 35.61
C THR A 390 15.97 -9.13 36.04
N ALA A 391 16.56 -10.01 35.23
CA ALA A 391 17.90 -10.56 35.45
C ALA A 391 19.03 -9.58 35.11
N HIS A 392 18.77 -8.53 34.32
CA HIS A 392 19.77 -7.54 33.88
C HIS A 392 19.34 -6.11 34.24
N PRO A 393 19.16 -5.79 35.55
CA PRO A 393 18.69 -4.47 35.97
C PRO A 393 19.69 -3.37 35.58
N GLY A 394 19.18 -2.20 35.19
CA GLY A 394 19.99 -1.03 34.84
C GLY A 394 20.68 -1.10 33.48
N THR A 395 20.46 -2.16 32.70
CA THR A 395 20.91 -2.26 31.32
C THR A 395 19.90 -1.65 30.35
N ASN A 396 20.33 -1.24 29.16
CA ASN A 396 19.42 -0.83 28.10
C ASN A 396 18.53 -2.02 27.71
N GLN A 397 17.22 -1.90 27.97
CA GLN A 397 16.27 -3.00 27.79
C GLN A 397 16.28 -3.58 26.37
N TYR A 398 16.51 -2.76 25.35
CA TYR A 398 16.49 -3.20 23.96
C TYR A 398 17.72 -4.02 23.56
N LEU A 399 18.77 -4.04 24.39
CA LEU A 399 20.00 -4.79 24.14
C LEU A 399 20.11 -6.08 24.97
N VAL A 400 19.09 -6.39 25.78
CA VAL A 400 19.07 -7.58 26.65
C VAL A 400 18.97 -8.88 25.84
N SER A 401 18.15 -8.91 24.79
CA SER A 401 18.00 -10.08 23.93
C SER A 401 17.59 -9.70 22.51
N PRO A 402 17.72 -10.61 21.51
CA PRO A 402 17.23 -10.36 20.15
C PRO A 402 15.73 -10.03 20.10
N LYS A 403 14.92 -10.59 21.00
CA LYS A 403 13.49 -10.26 21.10
C LYS A 403 13.31 -8.81 21.58
N SER A 404 14.05 -8.39 22.60
CA SER A 404 14.00 -6.99 23.03
C SER A 404 14.47 -6.03 21.92
N PHE A 405 15.51 -6.41 21.16
CA PHE A 405 16.05 -5.59 20.09
C PHE A 405 15.03 -5.32 18.97
N PHE A 406 14.24 -6.34 18.60
CA PHE A 406 13.24 -6.23 17.55
C PHE A 406 11.83 -5.88 18.05
N TYR A 407 11.65 -5.65 19.35
CA TYR A 407 10.38 -5.20 19.89
C TYR A 407 10.06 -3.77 19.41
N ILE A 408 8.86 -3.54 18.90
CA ILE A 408 8.41 -2.25 18.35
C ILE A 408 6.94 -1.98 18.73
N THR A 409 6.61 -0.72 19.01
CA THR A 409 5.25 -0.32 19.41
C THR A 409 4.44 0.10 18.18
N LYS A 410 3.29 -0.53 17.96
CA LYS A 410 2.43 -0.28 16.79
C LYS A 410 1.31 0.72 17.05
N TYR A 411 0.78 0.77 18.28
CA TYR A 411 -0.44 1.51 18.58
C TYR A 411 -0.21 2.60 19.64
N PRO A 412 0.08 3.85 19.22
CA PRO A 412 0.39 4.31 17.86
C PRO A 412 1.83 3.92 17.44
N PRO A 413 2.19 4.06 16.15
CA PRO A 413 3.52 3.69 15.67
C PRO A 413 4.57 4.65 16.23
N ASP A 414 5.58 4.11 16.91
CA ASP A 414 6.74 4.88 17.35
C ASP A 414 7.81 5.04 16.26
N VAL A 415 8.85 5.82 16.55
CA VAL A 415 9.92 6.14 15.58
C VAL A 415 10.72 4.88 15.23
N ALA A 416 10.88 3.97 16.18
CA ALA A 416 11.54 2.70 15.95
C ALA A 416 10.71 1.75 15.06
N PHE A 417 9.40 1.67 15.28
CA PHE A 417 8.46 0.97 14.42
C PHE A 417 8.52 1.53 13.00
N PHE A 418 8.47 2.86 12.84
CA PHE A 418 8.59 3.54 11.56
C PHE A 418 9.90 3.19 10.84
N SER A 419 11.03 3.30 11.52
CA SER A 419 12.35 3.06 10.91
C SER A 419 12.56 1.59 10.53
N PHE A 420 12.22 0.65 11.42
CA PHE A 420 12.32 -0.79 11.13
C PHE A 420 11.45 -1.19 9.93
N THR A 421 10.18 -0.80 9.95
CA THR A 421 9.23 -1.22 8.92
C THR A 421 9.49 -0.54 7.59
N MET A 422 9.96 0.71 7.58
CA MET A 422 10.36 1.39 6.34
C MET A 422 11.66 0.85 5.77
N ALA A 423 12.64 0.49 6.61
CA ALA A 423 13.85 -0.19 6.15
C ALA A 423 13.51 -1.47 5.37
N ALA A 424 12.67 -2.32 5.96
CA ALA A 424 12.25 -3.57 5.34
C ALA A 424 11.39 -3.35 4.09
N ASN A 425 10.42 -2.43 4.10
CA ASN A 425 9.57 -2.16 2.93
C ASN A 425 10.37 -1.60 1.75
N LEU A 426 11.32 -0.69 1.98
CA LEU A 426 12.18 -0.14 0.92
C LEU A 426 13.19 -1.18 0.41
N LEU A 427 13.68 -2.05 1.28
CA LEU A 427 14.51 -3.19 0.87
C LEU A 427 13.72 -4.14 -0.03
N LEU A 428 12.51 -4.54 0.37
CA LEU A 428 11.63 -5.38 -0.45
C LEU A 428 11.28 -4.70 -1.78
N LEU A 429 11.04 -3.39 -1.78
CA LEU A 429 10.78 -2.63 -3.01
C LEU A 429 11.98 -2.69 -3.96
N THR A 430 13.20 -2.51 -3.44
CA THR A 430 14.44 -2.66 -4.20
C THR A 430 14.59 -4.09 -4.75
N LEU A 431 14.34 -5.10 -3.92
CA LEU A 431 14.44 -6.50 -4.33
C LEU A 431 13.47 -6.83 -5.48
N PHE A 432 12.23 -6.36 -5.40
CA PHE A 432 11.25 -6.54 -6.48
C PHE A 432 11.60 -5.73 -7.74
N ASP A 433 12.21 -4.55 -7.60
CA ASP A 433 12.62 -3.73 -8.75
C ASP A 433 13.82 -4.31 -9.50
N VAL A 434 14.69 -5.08 -8.82
CA VAL A 434 15.81 -5.79 -9.45
C VAL A 434 15.32 -6.91 -10.38
N ILE A 435 14.14 -7.48 -10.12
CA ILE A 435 13.59 -8.59 -10.91
C ILE A 435 13.28 -8.10 -12.34
N PRO A 436 13.85 -8.73 -13.39
CA PRO A 436 13.54 -8.38 -14.77
C PRO A 436 12.04 -8.50 -15.07
N PRO A 437 11.44 -7.59 -15.88
CA PRO A 437 10.00 -7.60 -16.16
C PRO A 437 9.46 -8.95 -16.66
N ARG A 438 10.26 -9.70 -17.43
CA ARG A 438 9.91 -11.03 -17.96
C ARG A 438 9.74 -12.10 -16.86
N ILE A 439 10.46 -11.95 -15.75
CA ILE A 439 10.37 -12.83 -14.58
C ILE A 439 9.29 -12.30 -13.65
N ALA A 440 9.24 -10.98 -13.43
CA ALA A 440 8.23 -10.33 -12.61
C ALA A 440 6.80 -10.69 -13.07
N SER A 441 6.56 -10.76 -14.37
CA SER A 441 5.27 -11.16 -14.94
C SER A 441 4.86 -12.61 -14.64
N ARG A 442 5.80 -13.48 -14.21
CA ARG A 442 5.50 -14.86 -13.80
C ARG A 442 4.94 -14.94 -12.38
N PHE A 443 5.11 -13.92 -11.55
CA PHE A 443 4.46 -13.81 -10.24
C PHE A 443 2.99 -13.36 -10.39
N SER A 444 2.24 -14.05 -11.24
CA SER A 444 0.88 -13.69 -11.65
C SER A 444 -0.07 -13.60 -10.45
N ILE A 445 0.06 -14.52 -9.48
CA ILE A 445 -0.73 -14.54 -8.24
C ILE A 445 -0.43 -13.30 -7.39
N LEU A 446 0.85 -13.01 -7.16
CA LEU A 446 1.27 -11.86 -6.35
C LEU A 446 0.83 -10.54 -7.00
N LEU A 447 0.96 -10.44 -8.32
CA LEU A 447 0.46 -9.31 -9.10
C LEU A 447 -1.08 -9.22 -9.02
N ALA A 448 -1.82 -10.33 -9.03
CA ALA A 448 -3.27 -10.30 -8.88
C ALA A 448 -3.69 -9.70 -7.55
N TYR A 449 -3.05 -10.13 -6.45
CA TYR A 449 -3.27 -9.58 -5.12
C TYR A 449 -2.91 -8.10 -5.05
N GLY A 450 -1.73 -7.72 -5.55
CA GLY A 450 -1.28 -6.34 -5.49
C GLY A 450 -2.08 -5.38 -6.37
N THR A 451 -2.50 -5.82 -7.56
CA THR A 451 -3.33 -5.00 -8.45
C THR A 451 -4.77 -4.89 -7.98
N SER A 452 -5.24 -5.75 -7.07
CA SER A 452 -6.60 -5.83 -6.54
C SER A 452 -6.63 -5.81 -5.01
N ALA A 453 -5.69 -5.08 -4.40
CA ALA A 453 -5.40 -5.21 -2.97
C ALA A 453 -6.58 -4.81 -2.06
N LEU A 454 -7.38 -3.82 -2.45
CA LEU A 454 -8.52 -3.43 -1.62
C LEU A 454 -9.68 -4.43 -1.77
N PHE A 455 -9.91 -4.97 -2.97
CA PHE A 455 -10.79 -6.13 -3.14
C PHE A 455 -10.35 -7.33 -2.29
N PHE A 456 -9.06 -7.69 -2.34
CA PHE A 456 -8.50 -8.74 -1.48
C PHE A 456 -8.75 -8.43 -0.01
N TYR A 457 -8.46 -7.20 0.44
CA TYR A 457 -8.64 -6.77 1.82
C TYR A 457 -10.08 -7.01 2.32
N ILE A 458 -11.08 -6.71 1.51
CA ILE A 458 -12.47 -6.89 1.92
C ILE A 458 -12.82 -8.39 1.99
N VAL A 459 -12.53 -9.12 0.92
CA VAL A 459 -12.98 -10.52 0.78
C VAL A 459 -12.25 -11.45 1.75
N HIS A 460 -10.94 -11.26 1.96
CA HIS A 460 -10.18 -12.13 2.88
C HIS A 460 -10.67 -12.03 4.32
N GLN A 461 -11.12 -10.84 4.75
CA GLN A 461 -11.63 -10.63 6.10
C GLN A 461 -12.90 -11.46 6.32
N PHE A 462 -13.88 -11.36 5.41
CA PHE A 462 -15.10 -12.16 5.50
C PHE A 462 -14.80 -13.66 5.45
N MET A 463 -13.87 -14.06 4.58
CA MET A 463 -13.49 -15.46 4.43
C MET A 463 -12.80 -16.02 5.68
N LEU A 464 -11.75 -15.37 6.18
CA LEU A 464 -11.00 -15.82 7.36
C LEU A 464 -11.90 -15.88 8.59
N PHE A 465 -12.67 -14.83 8.87
CA PHE A 465 -13.50 -14.79 10.08
C PHE A 465 -14.68 -15.79 10.01
N SER A 466 -15.24 -16.03 8.83
CA SER A 466 -16.30 -17.03 8.68
C SER A 466 -15.78 -18.46 8.80
N LEU A 467 -14.69 -18.80 8.09
CA LEU A 467 -14.09 -20.14 8.16
C LEU A 467 -13.43 -20.39 9.52
N GLY A 468 -12.71 -19.41 10.05
CA GLY A 468 -12.10 -19.45 11.38
C GLY A 468 -13.14 -19.60 12.48
N GLY A 469 -14.22 -18.81 12.44
CA GLY A 469 -15.34 -18.95 13.37
C GLY A 469 -16.02 -20.32 13.31
N LEU A 470 -16.19 -20.89 12.12
CA LEU A 470 -16.68 -22.27 11.96
C LEU A 470 -15.72 -23.29 12.58
N LEU A 471 -14.42 -23.20 12.29
CA LEU A 471 -13.41 -24.11 12.84
C LEU A 471 -13.36 -24.01 14.37
N THR A 472 -13.32 -22.80 14.92
CA THR A 472 -13.33 -22.55 16.37
C THR A 472 -14.61 -23.10 17.03
N ARG A 473 -15.76 -23.05 16.35
CA ARG A 473 -17.00 -23.67 16.87
C ARG A 473 -16.92 -25.21 16.92
N LEU A 474 -16.21 -25.83 15.97
CA LEU A 474 -16.13 -27.29 15.85
C LEU A 474 -14.99 -27.89 16.69
N TYR A 475 -13.86 -27.19 16.79
CA TYR A 475 -12.60 -27.70 17.35
C TYR A 475 -11.94 -26.75 18.35
N GLY A 476 -12.58 -25.62 18.67
CA GLY A 476 -12.01 -24.62 19.57
C GLY A 476 -11.96 -25.11 21.01
N HIS A 477 -10.96 -24.61 21.73
CA HIS A 477 -10.78 -24.84 23.16
C HIS A 477 -10.44 -23.52 23.86
N ASP A 478 -10.50 -23.53 25.19
CA ASP A 478 -10.10 -22.40 26.01
C ASP A 478 -8.59 -22.16 25.88
N MET A 479 -8.21 -20.95 25.48
CA MET A 479 -6.83 -20.57 25.22
C MET A 479 -6.09 -20.07 26.48
N GLY A 480 -6.80 -19.89 27.59
CA GLY A 480 -6.22 -19.41 28.85
C GLY A 480 -5.91 -17.91 28.89
N PHE A 481 -6.46 -17.13 27.96
CA PHE A 481 -6.42 -15.66 27.97
C PHE A 481 -7.79 -15.07 27.63
N GLU A 482 -8.03 -13.81 27.95
CA GLU A 482 -9.30 -13.13 27.64
C GLU A 482 -9.31 -12.56 26.22
N ASP A 483 -10.42 -12.72 25.52
CA ASP A 483 -10.69 -12.04 24.27
C ASP A 483 -10.78 -10.53 24.52
N PRO A 484 -9.91 -9.71 23.90
CA PRO A 484 -9.83 -8.28 24.19
C PRO A 484 -11.06 -7.49 23.73
N VAL A 485 -11.88 -8.06 22.83
CA VAL A 485 -13.10 -7.44 22.32
C VAL A 485 -14.31 -7.88 23.15
N MET A 486 -14.41 -9.18 23.46
CA MET A 486 -15.57 -9.75 24.13
C MET A 486 -15.45 -9.76 25.67
N GLN A 487 -14.25 -9.53 26.23
CA GLN A 487 -13.95 -9.60 27.67
C GLN A 487 -14.43 -10.92 28.30
N LYS A 488 -14.22 -12.01 27.57
CA LYS A 488 -14.57 -13.39 27.95
C LYS A 488 -13.38 -14.29 27.66
N PRO A 489 -13.28 -15.49 28.28
CA PRO A 489 -12.26 -16.46 27.93
C PRO A 489 -12.22 -16.68 26.41
N ALA A 490 -11.05 -16.50 25.80
CA ALA A 490 -10.87 -16.66 24.38
C ALA A 490 -10.97 -18.14 24.03
N ILE A 491 -11.96 -18.47 23.20
CA ILE A 491 -12.05 -19.79 22.57
C ILE A 491 -11.33 -19.70 21.23
N GLY A 492 -10.36 -20.59 20.99
CA GLY A 492 -9.49 -20.53 19.82
C GLY A 492 -8.88 -21.87 19.44
N ILE A 493 -8.01 -21.82 18.43
CA ILE A 493 -7.26 -22.97 17.92
C ILE A 493 -5.79 -22.58 17.80
N ASP A 494 -4.94 -23.19 18.62
CA ASP A 494 -3.49 -22.94 18.66
C ASP A 494 -2.67 -23.87 17.72
N ASN A 495 -3.32 -24.86 17.11
CA ASN A 495 -2.72 -25.86 16.22
C ASN A 495 -2.19 -25.20 14.92
N LEU A 496 -0.88 -25.34 14.69
CA LEU A 496 -0.20 -24.69 13.56
C LEU A 496 -0.63 -25.22 12.19
N TRP A 497 -1.03 -26.49 12.07
CA TRP A 497 -1.51 -27.05 10.80
C TRP A 497 -2.85 -26.46 10.41
N VAL A 498 -3.75 -26.28 11.38
CA VAL A 498 -5.04 -25.61 11.15
C VAL A 498 -4.80 -24.14 10.80
N TYR A 499 -3.91 -23.48 11.54
CA TYR A 499 -3.54 -22.08 11.28
C TYR A 499 -3.00 -21.89 9.85
N PHE A 500 -1.90 -22.56 9.47
CA PHE A 500 -1.33 -22.41 8.13
C PHE A 500 -2.22 -22.97 7.03
N GLY A 501 -3.02 -24.00 7.33
CA GLY A 501 -4.01 -24.58 6.42
C GLY A 501 -5.10 -23.57 6.05
N LEU A 502 -5.71 -22.91 7.05
CA LEU A 502 -6.74 -21.89 6.82
C LEU A 502 -6.19 -20.71 6.01
N TRP A 503 -4.98 -20.26 6.34
CA TRP A 503 -4.29 -19.20 5.58
C TRP A 503 -4.04 -19.61 4.12
N ALA A 504 -3.46 -20.80 3.88
CA ALA A 504 -3.15 -21.27 2.54
C ALA A 504 -4.42 -21.48 1.69
N ILE A 505 -5.48 -22.05 2.25
CA ILE A 505 -6.78 -22.22 1.58
C ILE A 505 -7.38 -20.87 1.21
N THR A 506 -7.31 -19.90 2.13
CA THR A 506 -7.79 -18.53 1.89
C THR A 506 -7.07 -17.88 0.72
N LEU A 507 -5.73 -17.97 0.67
CA LEU A 507 -4.97 -17.48 -0.46
C LEU A 507 -5.32 -18.21 -1.76
N ALA A 508 -5.41 -19.55 -1.73
CA ALA A 508 -5.74 -20.34 -2.91
C ALA A 508 -7.09 -19.94 -3.54
N ILE A 509 -8.11 -19.65 -2.72
CA ILE A 509 -9.42 -19.19 -3.19
C ILE A 509 -9.37 -17.73 -3.66
N LEU A 510 -8.64 -16.85 -2.98
CA LEU A 510 -8.52 -15.45 -3.36
C LEU A 510 -7.76 -15.24 -4.68
N SER A 511 -6.86 -16.16 -5.05
CA SER A 511 -6.10 -16.11 -6.29
C SER A 511 -6.99 -15.97 -7.54
N PRO A 512 -7.89 -16.92 -7.86
CA PRO A 512 -8.78 -16.79 -9.01
C PRO A 512 -9.74 -15.60 -8.87
N LEU A 513 -10.23 -15.28 -7.67
CA LEU A 513 -11.12 -14.14 -7.45
C LEU A 513 -10.46 -12.80 -7.78
N CYS A 514 -9.21 -12.60 -7.35
CA CYS A 514 -8.44 -11.40 -7.67
C CYS A 514 -8.12 -11.32 -9.17
N HIS A 515 -7.87 -12.45 -9.83
CA HIS A 515 -7.70 -12.48 -11.28
C HIS A 515 -8.97 -12.07 -12.04
N LEU A 516 -10.14 -12.61 -11.63
CA LEU A 516 -11.44 -12.26 -12.20
C LEU A 516 -11.75 -10.78 -12.01
N TYR A 517 -11.56 -10.29 -10.78
CA TYR A 517 -11.80 -8.90 -10.45
C TYR A 517 -10.84 -7.95 -11.18
N SER A 518 -9.55 -8.31 -11.31
CA SER A 518 -8.57 -7.53 -12.10
C SER A 518 -8.96 -7.43 -13.58
N ARG A 519 -9.53 -8.49 -14.17
CA ARG A 519 -10.09 -8.46 -15.54
C ARG A 519 -11.30 -7.56 -15.63
N PHE A 520 -12.25 -7.69 -14.70
CA PHE A 520 -13.42 -6.82 -14.62
C PHE A 520 -13.05 -5.35 -14.46
N LYS A 521 -12.11 -5.02 -13.58
CA LYS A 521 -11.67 -3.64 -13.34
C LYS A 521 -11.11 -2.97 -14.61
N LYS A 522 -10.43 -3.73 -15.47
CA LYS A 522 -9.89 -3.22 -16.75
C LYS A 522 -10.97 -2.79 -17.74
N THR A 523 -12.19 -3.31 -17.63
CA THR A 523 -13.32 -2.92 -18.50
C THR A 523 -13.99 -1.62 -18.06
N LYS A 524 -13.61 -1.07 -16.90
CA LYS A 524 -14.25 0.11 -16.32
C LYS A 524 -13.55 1.40 -16.70
N GLY A 525 -14.36 2.41 -17.01
CA GLY A 525 -13.89 3.76 -17.34
C GLY A 525 -13.07 4.39 -16.21
N PRO A 526 -12.26 5.43 -16.49
CA PRO A 526 -11.32 6.02 -15.53
C PRO A 526 -11.93 6.63 -14.27
N ASN A 527 -13.23 6.93 -14.30
CA ASN A 527 -13.99 7.54 -13.20
C ASN A 527 -14.85 6.54 -12.41
N SER A 528 -14.80 5.25 -12.78
CA SER A 528 -15.63 4.24 -12.12
C SER A 528 -15.15 3.97 -10.69
N ILE A 529 -16.11 3.91 -9.75
CA ILE A 529 -15.86 3.55 -8.34
C ILE A 529 -15.25 2.15 -8.22
N TRP A 530 -15.58 1.23 -9.14
CA TRP A 530 -14.95 -0.09 -9.25
C TRP A 530 -13.44 -0.05 -9.52
N ARG A 531 -12.86 1.12 -9.84
CA ARG A 531 -11.40 1.24 -9.93
C ARG A 531 -10.73 1.52 -8.59
N PHE A 532 -11.50 1.80 -7.54
CA PHE A 532 -10.98 2.02 -6.19
C PHE A 532 -10.55 0.72 -5.53
N PHE A 533 -11.25 -0.38 -5.82
CA PHE A 533 -11.05 -1.69 -5.20
C PHE A 533 -10.00 -2.54 -5.92
#